data_AF-A0A7V9B8U3-F1
#
_entry.id   AF-A0A7V9B8U3-F1
#
_cell.length_a   1.000
_cell.length_b   1.000
_cell.length_c   1.000
_cell.angle_alpha   90.00
_cell.angle_beta   90.00
_cell.angle_gamma   90.00
#
_symmetry.space_group_name_H-M   'P 1'
#
loop_
_entity.id
_entity.type
_entity.pdbx_description
1 polymer ?
#
loop_
_entity_poly.entity_id
_entity_poly.type
_entity_poly.pdbx_seq_one_letter_code
_entity_poly.pdbx_strand_id
1 'polypeptide(L)'
;MTERRLKWAKRLAVITAVGMFIVLLMGANVTATGSGDGCGNDWPLCHGSWLPGNYFESIVEYSHRFVTSIEGVFVLATAIVAWPFRKRFPQFT
;
A
#
# COMPACT_ATOMS: atom_id res chain seq x y z
N MET A 1 -15.63 26.09 -0.96
CA MET A 1 -15.23 24.76 -1.51
C MET A 1 -13.89 24.23 -0.99
N THR A 2 -12.94 25.09 -0.63
CA THR A 2 -11.56 24.70 -0.24
C THR A 2 -11.46 23.96 1.09
N GLU A 3 -12.29 24.33 2.07
CA GLU A 3 -12.43 23.66 3.38
C GLU A 3 -12.77 22.17 3.27
N ARG A 4 -13.80 21.81 2.47
CA ARG A 4 -14.19 20.40 2.26
C ARG A 4 -13.08 19.62 1.60
N ARG A 5 -12.44 20.16 0.55
CA ARG A 5 -11.33 19.51 -0.14
C ARG A 5 -10.14 19.25 0.79
N LEU A 6 -9.81 20.20 1.66
CA LEU A 6 -8.73 20.03 2.64
C LEU A 6 -9.09 18.95 3.69
N LYS A 7 -10.33 18.93 4.19
CA LYS A 7 -10.79 17.87 5.12
C LYS A 7 -10.70 16.49 4.48
N TRP A 8 -11.10 16.36 3.21
CA TRP A 8 -10.97 15.11 2.46
C TRP A 8 -9.52 14.71 2.21
N ALA A 9 -8.65 15.63 1.80
CA ALA A 9 -7.23 15.38 1.61
C ALA A 9 -6.56 14.89 2.91
N LYS A 10 -6.88 15.52 4.05
CA LYS A 10 -6.40 15.09 5.38
C LYS A 10 -6.88 13.68 5.73
N ARG A 11 -8.16 13.38 5.51
CA ARG A 11 -8.71 12.03 5.76
C ARG A 11 -8.03 10.98 4.89
N LEU A 12 -7.85 11.26 3.60
CA LEU A 12 -7.16 10.37 2.68
C LEU A 12 -5.72 10.12 3.13
N ALA A 13 -4.99 11.18 3.49
CA ALA A 13 -3.62 11.06 4.01
C ALA A 13 -3.54 10.23 5.30
N VAL A 14 -4.49 10.37 6.23
CA VAL A 14 -4.55 9.55 7.46
C VAL A 14 -4.83 8.09 7.12
N ILE A 15 -5.78 7.81 6.22
CA ILE A 15 -6.09 6.45 5.77
C ILE A 15 -4.84 5.83 5.13
N THR A 16 -4.18 6.53 4.21
CA THR A 16 -2.94 6.08 3.58
C THR A 16 -1.83 5.84 4.60
N ALA A 17 -1.66 6.72 5.59
CA ALA A 17 -0.62 6.55 6.61
C ALA A 17 -0.86 5.29 7.47
N VAL A 18 -2.11 5.03 7.86
CA VAL A 18 -2.49 3.82 8.60
C VAL A 18 -2.35 2.58 7.72
N GLY A 19 -2.77 2.64 6.46
CA GLY A 19 -2.63 1.55 5.50
C GLY A 19 -1.16 1.17 5.26
N MET A 20 -0.30 2.16 5.04
CA MET A 20 1.15 1.97 4.93
C MET A 20 1.76 1.35 6.19
N PHE A 21 1.30 1.72 7.39
CA PHE A 21 1.76 1.09 8.62
C PHE A 21 1.40 -0.42 8.67
N ILE A 22 0.19 -0.78 8.23
CA ILE A 22 -0.22 -2.19 8.11
C ILE A 22 0.66 -2.94 7.09
N VAL A 23 0.92 -2.33 5.92
CA VAL A 23 1.80 -2.91 4.90
C VAL A 23 3.20 -3.17 5.44
N LEU A 24 3.75 -2.25 6.25
CA LEU A 24 5.06 -2.43 6.89
C LEU A 24 5.06 -3.63 7.85
N LEU A 25 4.03 -3.79 8.67
CA LEU A 25 3.90 -4.95 9.56
C LEU A 25 3.77 -6.26 8.77
N MET A 26 3.02 -6.26 7.67
CA MET A 26 2.90 -7.44 6.80
C MET A 26 4.24 -7.80 6.15
N GLY A 27 5.01 -6.82 5.67
CA GLY A 27 6.33 -7.04 5.08
C GLY A 27 7.34 -7.56 6.12
N ALA A 28 7.28 -7.05 7.35
CA ALA A 28 8.04 -7.59 8.48
C ALA A 28 7.64 -9.04 8.77
N ASN A 29 6.35 -9.37 8.70
CA ASN A 29 5.86 -10.73 8.88
C ASN A 29 6.38 -11.69 7.78
N VAL A 30 6.28 -11.31 6.50
CA VAL A 30 6.84 -12.09 5.37
C VAL A 30 8.33 -12.40 5.58
N THR A 31 9.08 -11.43 6.10
CA THR A 31 10.52 -11.58 6.38
C THR A 31 10.74 -12.51 7.58
N ALA A 32 9.95 -12.36 8.65
CA ALA A 32 10.06 -13.17 9.86
C ALA A 32 9.65 -14.64 9.64
N THR A 33 8.69 -14.91 8.76
CA THR A 33 8.23 -16.28 8.44
C THR A 33 9.08 -16.96 7.37
N GLY A 34 9.98 -16.25 6.70
CA GLY A 34 10.74 -16.79 5.56
C GLY A 34 9.91 -16.92 4.28
N SER A 35 8.73 -16.29 4.23
CA SER A 35 7.80 -16.34 3.09
C SER A 35 8.19 -15.45 1.91
N GLY A 36 9.40 -14.88 1.91
CA GLY A 36 9.85 -13.92 0.91
C GLY A 36 9.92 -14.46 -0.52
N ASP A 37 9.86 -15.79 -0.67
CA ASP A 37 9.91 -16.50 -1.95
C ASP A 37 8.76 -17.53 -2.07
N GLY A 38 7.66 -17.31 -1.34
CA GLY A 38 6.49 -18.19 -1.30
C GLY A 38 5.70 -18.28 -2.62
N CYS A 39 5.75 -17.25 -3.47
CA CYS A 39 5.21 -17.22 -4.82
C CYS A 39 6.28 -17.31 -5.92
N GLY A 40 7.55 -17.42 -5.52
CA GLY A 40 8.70 -17.40 -6.42
C GLY A 40 8.81 -16.12 -7.25
N ASN A 41 9.42 -16.27 -8.44
CA ASN A 41 9.67 -15.18 -9.39
C ASN A 41 8.43 -14.78 -10.21
N ASP A 42 7.30 -15.45 -10.02
CA ASP A 42 6.08 -15.13 -10.75
C ASP A 42 5.46 -13.86 -10.15
N TRP A 43 5.26 -12.85 -11.00
CA TRP A 43 4.50 -11.64 -10.68
C TRP A 43 3.83 -11.16 -11.98
N PRO A 44 2.53 -10.85 -12.00
CA PRO A 44 1.61 -10.69 -10.86
C PRO A 44 0.91 -11.96 -10.38
N LEU A 45 1.05 -13.08 -11.09
CA LEU A 45 0.50 -14.38 -10.67
C LEU A 45 1.41 -15.06 -9.65
N CYS A 46 0.86 -15.98 -8.84
CA CYS A 46 1.61 -16.82 -7.90
C CYS A 46 1.54 -18.26 -8.41
N HIS A 47 2.66 -18.83 -8.87
CA HIS A 47 2.73 -20.16 -9.49
C HIS A 47 1.69 -20.36 -10.62
N GLY A 48 1.59 -19.38 -11.52
CA GLY A 48 0.67 -19.41 -12.66
C GLY A 48 -0.82 -19.23 -12.32
N SER A 49 -1.18 -18.96 -11.06
CA SER A 49 -2.56 -18.73 -10.61
C SER A 49 -2.75 -17.36 -9.94
N TRP A 50 -3.96 -16.80 -10.04
CA TRP A 50 -4.33 -15.56 -9.33
C TRP A 50 -4.67 -15.78 -7.87
N LEU A 51 -5.03 -17.01 -7.48
CA LEU A 51 -5.15 -17.38 -6.07
C LEU A 51 -3.90 -18.16 -5.68
N PRO A 52 -3.29 -17.88 -4.51
CA PRO A 52 -2.20 -18.68 -4.00
C PRO A 52 -2.69 -20.11 -3.76
N GLY A 53 -1.79 -21.08 -3.91
CA GLY A 53 -2.06 -22.45 -3.46
C GLY A 53 -2.28 -22.49 -1.94
N ASN A 54 -2.67 -23.66 -1.42
CA ASN A 54 -2.92 -23.85 0.03
C ASN A 54 -1.63 -23.87 0.89
N TYR A 55 -0.51 -23.33 0.40
CA TYR A 55 0.74 -23.22 1.13
C TYR A 55 0.77 -21.94 1.95
N PHE A 56 1.17 -22.06 3.21
CA PHE A 56 1.22 -20.93 4.15
C PHE A 56 2.08 -19.77 3.61
N GLU A 57 3.28 -20.08 3.11
CA GLU A 57 4.22 -19.09 2.55
C GLU A 57 3.62 -18.30 1.39
N SER A 58 2.97 -19.00 0.44
CA SER A 58 2.34 -18.36 -0.73
C SER A 58 1.17 -17.47 -0.32
N ILE A 59 0.38 -17.87 0.68
CA ILE A 59 -0.75 -17.07 1.18
C ILE A 59 -0.26 -15.78 1.83
N VAL A 60 0.77 -15.87 2.67
CA VAL A 60 1.35 -14.71 3.37
C VAL A 60 1.94 -13.72 2.37
N GLU A 61 2.74 -14.20 1.42
CA GLU A 61 3.37 -13.34 0.42
C GLU A 61 2.33 -12.72 -0.54
N TYR A 62 1.39 -13.51 -1.06
CA TYR A 62 0.35 -13.01 -1.96
C TYR A 62 -0.53 -11.95 -1.28
N SER A 63 -0.88 -12.16 -0.01
CA SER A 63 -1.65 -11.19 0.78
C SER A 63 -0.90 -9.87 0.93
N HIS A 64 0.41 -9.92 1.21
CA HIS A 64 1.23 -8.71 1.28
C HIS A 64 1.32 -7.98 -0.07
N ARG A 65 1.54 -8.71 -1.18
CA ARG A 65 1.58 -8.15 -2.55
C ARG A 65 0.26 -7.46 -2.92
N PHE A 66 -0.87 -8.09 -2.60
CA PHE A 66 -2.20 -7.57 -2.89
C PHE A 66 -2.51 -6.27 -2.13
N VAL A 67 -2.29 -6.27 -0.81
CA VAL A 67 -2.54 -5.09 0.04
C VAL A 67 -1.60 -3.93 -0.36
N THR A 68 -0.33 -4.23 -0.65
CA THR A 68 0.64 -3.21 -1.12
C THR A 68 0.21 -2.58 -2.44
N SER A 69 -0.38 -3.37 -3.36
CA SER A 69 -0.89 -2.85 -4.63
C SER A 69 -2.05 -1.87 -4.44
N ILE A 70 -2.99 -2.20 -3.54
CA ILE A 70 -4.09 -1.31 -3.15
C ILE A 70 -3.54 -0.04 -2.52
N GLU A 71 -2.59 -0.18 -1.59
CA GLU A 71 -2.01 0.96 -0.88
C GLU A 71 -1.23 1.89 -1.82
N GLY A 72 -0.57 1.35 -2.85
CA GLY A 72 0.05 2.14 -3.91
C GLY A 72 -0.95 3.07 -4.60
N VAL A 73 -2.19 2.63 -4.85
CA VAL A 73 -3.25 3.47 -5.41
C VAL A 73 -3.66 4.58 -4.43
N PHE A 74 -3.77 4.28 -3.13
CA PHE A 74 -4.06 5.28 -2.11
C PHE A 74 -2.96 6.33 -1.98
N VAL A 75 -1.69 5.93 -2.06
CA VAL A 75 -0.54 6.85 -2.07
C VAL A 75 -0.59 7.76 -3.30
N LEU A 76 -0.83 7.21 -4.50
CA LEU A 76 -0.96 8.00 -5.73
C LEU A 76 -2.13 8.98 -5.65
N ALA A 77 -3.28 8.54 -5.16
CA ALA A 77 -4.45 9.39 -4.97
C ALA A 77 -4.15 10.53 -3.97
N THR A 78 -3.49 10.21 -2.85
CA THR A 78 -3.06 11.21 -1.86
C THR A 78 -2.10 12.23 -2.49
N ALA A 79 -1.11 11.78 -3.26
CA ALA A 79 -0.17 12.66 -3.94
C ALA A 79 -0.88 13.60 -4.92
N ILE A 80 -1.76 13.08 -5.78
CA ILE A 80 -2.53 13.86 -6.77
C ILE A 80 -3.43 14.89 -6.08
N VAL A 81 -4.14 14.49 -5.01
CA VAL A 81 -5.07 15.38 -4.29
C VAL A 81 -4.31 16.43 -3.46
N ALA A 82 -3.15 16.07 -2.89
CA ALA A 82 -2.33 16.98 -2.09
C ALA A 82 -1.52 17.96 -2.95
N TRP A 83 -1.16 17.59 -4.19
CA TRP A 83 -0.28 18.36 -5.06
C TRP A 83 -0.66 19.84 -5.23
N PRO A 84 -1.93 20.22 -5.45
CA PRO A 84 -2.31 21.63 -5.59
C PRO A 84 -2.16 22.44 -4.29
N PHE A 85 -2.18 21.78 -3.13
CA PHE A 85 -2.03 22.44 -1.83
C PHE A 85 -0.58 22.82 -1.51
N ARG A 86 0.41 22.28 -2.23
CA ARG A 86 1.84 22.62 -2.02
C ARG A 86 2.13 24.12 -2.12
N LYS A 87 1.46 24.82 -3.04
CA LYS A 87 1.65 26.27 -3.25
C LYS A 87 1.04 27.12 -2.13
N ARG A 88 0.20 26.53 -1.29
CA ARG A 88 -0.52 27.23 -0.21
C ARG A 88 0.31 27.32 1.08
N PHE A 89 1.35 26.50 1.23
CA PHE A 89 2.24 26.48 2.37
C PHE A 89 3.70 26.57 1.92
N PRO A 90 4.16 27.73 1.43
CA PRO A 90 5.53 27.90 0.93
C PRO A 90 6.59 27.76 2.04
N GLN A 91 6.20 27.70 3.32
CA GLN A 91 7.14 27.64 4.44
C GLN A 91 7.99 26.35 4.55
N PHE A 92 7.79 25.36 3.66
CA PHE A 92 8.50 24.07 3.66
C PHE A 92 9.30 23.79 2.38
N THR A 93 9.44 24.78 1.49
CA THR A 93 10.31 24.74 0.29
C THR A 93 11.35 25.84 0.41
#